data_AF-A0A382V543-F1
#
_entry.id   AF-A0A382V543-F1
#
_cell.length_a   1.000
_cell.length_b   1.000
_cell.length_c   1.000
_cell.angle_alpha   90.00
_cell.angle_beta   90.00
_cell.angle_gamma   90.00
#
_symmetry.space_group_name_H-M   'P 1'
#
loop_
_entity.id
_entity.type
_entity.pdbx_description
1 polymer ?
#
loop_
_entity_poly.entity_id
_entity_poly.type
_entity_poly.pdbx_seq_one_letter_code
_entity_poly.pdbx_strand_id
1 'polypeptide(L)'
;MLYLIGNGPSRKSVDLDNWLSTDEWWGFNGIYTEGYQPDLLFAMDIPVQRSVFDDEYYKKGKVAVGNWEPMEIELWDALKLGCDTDKMFEIRKDGDTHFIAQGFQDYMTFIAYNSIHQNNIIMYEFPKLKNLFGGMSALGYAAEKGYRDICLIGFDALIDSDPSNIYEGSGLFYYLDKYTEESRRHIVNTQQAQFKALLKEYININVFYFKNPLVGLEKIEYNSLSYENSEEWILGQGLESEYNA
;
A
#
# COMPACT_ATOMS: atom_id res chain seq x y z
N MET A 1 7.17 6.87 -17.86
CA MET A 1 7.67 5.97 -16.80
C MET A 1 6.80 6.24 -15.59
N LEU A 2 6.40 5.22 -14.84
CA LEU A 2 5.59 5.40 -13.63
C LEU A 2 6.50 5.49 -12.41
N TYR A 3 6.22 6.40 -11.49
CA TYR A 3 6.95 6.53 -10.24
C TYR A 3 6.13 6.02 -9.06
N LEU A 4 6.66 5.07 -8.30
CA LEU A 4 6.10 4.61 -7.03
C LEU A 4 6.90 5.24 -5.89
N ILE A 5 6.21 6.01 -5.05
CA ILE A 5 6.86 6.83 -4.00
C ILE A 5 6.56 6.26 -2.62
N GLY A 6 7.39 5.32 -2.17
CA GLY A 6 7.31 4.66 -0.87
C GLY A 6 7.59 5.58 0.32
N ASN A 7 7.63 5.00 1.53
CA ASN A 7 7.77 5.73 2.80
C ASN A 7 9.12 5.49 3.50
N GLY A 8 10.10 4.95 2.78
CA GLY A 8 11.47 4.80 3.27
C GLY A 8 12.19 6.14 3.46
N PRO A 9 13.08 6.27 4.45
CA PRO A 9 13.89 7.47 4.69
C PRO A 9 14.62 8.04 3.48
N SER A 10 15.05 7.21 2.52
CA SER A 10 15.77 7.68 1.33
C SER A 10 14.98 8.68 0.49
N ARG A 11 13.64 8.62 0.54
CA ARG A 11 12.75 9.57 -0.14
C ARG A 11 13.03 11.03 0.26
N LYS A 12 13.46 11.27 1.51
CA LYS A 12 13.75 12.64 2.01
C LYS A 12 14.92 13.30 1.29
N SER A 13 15.75 12.53 0.58
CA SER A 13 16.84 13.06 -0.24
C SER A 13 16.41 13.45 -1.66
N VAL A 14 15.14 13.24 -2.00
CA VAL A 14 14.56 13.52 -3.32
C VAL A 14 13.68 14.77 -3.21
N ASP A 15 13.92 15.73 -4.11
CA ASP A 15 13.06 16.89 -4.28
C ASP A 15 11.83 16.50 -5.10
N LEU A 16 10.79 16.06 -4.38
CA LEU A 16 9.54 15.59 -4.97
C LEU A 16 8.80 16.71 -5.73
N ASP A 17 8.84 17.95 -5.25
CA ASP A 17 8.15 19.06 -5.91
C ASP A 17 8.67 19.29 -7.34
N ASN A 18 9.99 19.21 -7.52
CA ASN A 18 10.60 19.34 -8.83
C ASN A 18 10.42 18.09 -9.72
N TRP A 19 10.39 16.89 -9.14
CA TRP A 19 10.29 15.63 -9.88
C TRP A 19 8.87 15.24 -10.31
N LEU A 20 7.87 15.56 -9.49
CA LEU A 20 6.49 15.07 -9.67
C LEU A 20 5.63 15.99 -10.55
N SER A 21 6.19 17.09 -11.06
CA SER A 21 5.43 18.07 -11.85
C SER A 21 5.09 17.61 -13.28
N THR A 22 5.75 16.57 -13.80
CA THR A 22 5.63 16.15 -15.21
C THR A 22 5.25 14.69 -15.44
N ASP A 23 5.46 13.81 -14.47
CA ASP A 23 5.28 12.37 -14.62
C ASP A 23 4.21 11.82 -13.68
N GLU A 24 3.52 10.77 -14.13
CA GLU A 24 2.54 10.08 -13.30
C GLU A 24 3.22 9.39 -12.12
N TRP A 25 2.65 9.55 -10.93
CA TRP A 25 3.19 8.94 -9.73
C TRP A 25 2.12 8.49 -8.74
N TRP A 26 2.41 7.37 -8.09
CA TRP A 26 1.54 6.78 -7.07
C TRP A 26 2.23 6.86 -5.71
N GLY A 27 1.44 7.24 -4.71
CA GLY A 27 1.90 7.45 -3.35
C GLY A 27 1.31 6.43 -2.39
N PHE A 28 1.86 6.32 -1.18
CA PHE A 28 1.40 5.36 -0.18
C PHE A 28 1.11 6.02 1.15
N ASN A 29 0.02 5.59 1.77
CA ASN A 29 -0.34 5.88 3.16
C ASN A 29 -0.25 7.38 3.48
N GLY A 30 0.71 7.81 4.31
CA GLY A 30 0.73 9.17 4.86
C GLY A 30 1.12 10.30 3.92
N ILE A 31 1.53 10.01 2.68
CA ILE A 31 2.10 11.07 1.81
C ILE A 31 1.09 12.18 1.50
N TYR A 32 -0.21 11.87 1.49
CA TYR A 32 -1.25 12.88 1.28
C TYR A 32 -1.37 13.88 2.44
N THR A 33 -0.89 13.53 3.63
CA THR A 33 -0.91 14.40 4.81
C THR A 33 0.17 15.48 4.75
N GLU A 34 1.19 15.29 3.90
CA GLU A 34 2.29 16.23 3.68
C GLU A 34 1.95 17.31 2.65
N GLY A 35 0.70 17.38 2.19
CA GLY A 35 0.24 18.34 1.18
C GLY A 35 0.40 17.87 -0.27
N TYR A 36 0.93 16.67 -0.49
CA TYR A 36 1.00 16.07 -1.83
C TYR A 36 -0.33 15.43 -2.25
N GLN A 37 -0.56 15.35 -3.55
CA GLN A 37 -1.72 14.68 -4.14
C GLN A 37 -1.24 13.73 -5.26
N PRO A 38 -1.02 12.43 -4.97
CA PRO A 38 -0.67 11.45 -6.01
C PRO A 38 -1.78 11.25 -7.03
N ASP A 39 -1.41 10.83 -8.24
CA ASP A 39 -2.37 10.38 -9.26
C ASP A 39 -3.18 9.17 -8.76
N LEU A 40 -2.58 8.35 -7.90
CA LEU A 40 -3.22 7.29 -7.16
C LEU A 40 -2.56 7.09 -5.79
N LEU A 41 -3.36 7.20 -4.72
CA LEU A 41 -2.92 6.91 -3.35
C LEU A 41 -3.24 5.45 -2.99
N PHE A 42 -2.25 4.63 -2.67
CA PHE A 42 -2.48 3.30 -2.11
C PHE A 42 -2.67 3.38 -0.59
N ALA A 43 -3.82 2.90 -0.12
CA ALA A 43 -4.18 2.82 1.29
C ALA A 43 -4.59 1.38 1.62
N MET A 44 -3.63 0.56 2.07
CA MET A 44 -3.85 -0.88 2.24
C MET A 44 -4.25 -1.26 3.66
N ASP A 45 -3.61 -0.66 4.66
CA ASP A 45 -3.85 -0.99 6.06
C ASP A 45 -5.16 -0.36 6.53
N ILE A 46 -5.97 -1.10 7.30
CA ILE A 46 -7.27 -0.63 7.81
C ILE A 46 -7.14 0.71 8.58
N PRO A 47 -6.13 0.92 9.46
CA PRO A 47 -5.88 2.23 10.05
C PRO A 47 -5.68 3.38 9.06
N VAL A 48 -4.94 3.14 7.98
CA VAL A 48 -4.68 4.13 6.94
C VAL A 48 -5.98 4.43 6.19
N GLN A 49 -6.73 3.40 5.80
CA GLN A 49 -8.02 3.54 5.14
C GLN A 49 -8.99 4.38 5.98
N ARG A 50 -9.08 4.13 7.30
CA ARG A 50 -9.90 4.94 8.22
C ARG A 50 -9.58 6.42 8.11
N SER A 51 -8.31 6.79 8.25
CA SER A 51 -7.91 8.20 8.21
C SER A 51 -8.08 8.83 6.84
N VAL A 52 -7.74 8.13 5.75
CA VAL A 52 -7.93 8.63 4.38
C VAL A 52 -9.39 8.99 4.10
N PHE A 53 -10.32 8.17 4.61
CA PHE A 53 -11.75 8.39 4.44
C PHE A 53 -12.34 9.40 5.43
N ASP A 54 -11.82 9.46 6.66
CA ASP A 54 -12.20 10.49 7.63
C ASP A 54 -11.75 11.89 7.18
N ASP A 55 -10.58 11.99 6.56
CA ASP A 55 -10.04 13.19 5.90
C ASP A 55 -10.71 13.51 4.55
N GLU A 56 -11.66 12.65 4.12
CA GLU A 56 -12.42 12.78 2.87
C GLU A 56 -11.52 12.89 1.62
N TYR A 57 -10.31 12.31 1.65
CA TYR A 57 -9.34 12.42 0.55
C TYR A 57 -9.91 11.89 -0.78
N TYR A 58 -10.73 10.83 -0.71
CA TYR A 58 -11.40 10.24 -1.87
C TYR A 58 -12.31 11.22 -2.63
N LYS A 59 -12.71 12.35 -2.04
CA LYS A 59 -13.48 13.40 -2.73
C LYS A 59 -12.61 14.24 -3.68
N LYS A 60 -11.30 14.36 -3.40
CA LYS A 60 -10.36 15.20 -4.13
C LYS A 60 -9.35 14.43 -4.98
N GLY A 61 -8.98 13.22 -4.58
CA GLY A 61 -7.98 12.39 -5.26
C GLY A 61 -8.39 10.92 -5.34
N LYS A 62 -7.70 10.17 -6.19
CA LYS A 62 -7.95 8.73 -6.33
C LYS A 62 -7.26 7.96 -5.22
N VAL A 63 -7.95 6.98 -4.66
CA VAL A 63 -7.44 6.06 -3.65
C VAL A 63 -7.61 4.61 -4.13
N ALA A 64 -6.55 3.83 -4.09
CA ALA A 64 -6.58 2.39 -4.29
C ALA A 64 -6.70 1.68 -2.94
N VAL A 65 -7.70 0.81 -2.87
CA VAL A 65 -7.99 -0.08 -1.74
C VAL A 65 -8.11 -1.51 -2.27
N GLY A 66 -7.64 -2.48 -1.49
CA GLY A 66 -7.72 -3.89 -1.86
C GLY A 66 -8.92 -4.60 -1.22
N ASN A 67 -9.64 -5.40 -2.02
CA ASN A 67 -10.69 -6.33 -1.55
C ASN A 67 -11.83 -5.66 -0.75
N TRP A 68 -12.33 -4.53 -1.23
CA TRP A 68 -13.53 -3.90 -0.67
C TRP A 68 -14.78 -4.46 -1.34
N GLU A 69 -15.76 -4.87 -0.52
CA GLU A 69 -17.09 -5.27 -0.95
C GLU A 69 -18.12 -4.28 -0.36
N PRO A 70 -18.46 -3.20 -1.08
CA PRO A 70 -19.38 -2.19 -0.57
C PRO A 70 -20.80 -2.73 -0.41
N MET A 71 -21.46 -2.28 0.65
CA MET A 71 -22.85 -2.56 0.99
C MET A 71 -23.64 -1.24 1.03
N GLU A 72 -24.94 -1.30 0.79
CA GLU A 72 -25.85 -0.15 0.89
C GLU A 72 -25.97 0.35 2.34
N ILE A 73 -25.98 1.68 2.55
CA ILE A 73 -25.93 2.30 3.89
C ILE A 73 -27.09 1.88 4.81
N GLU A 74 -28.21 1.45 4.25
CA GLU A 74 -29.37 0.93 5.00
C GLU A 74 -29.03 -0.33 5.81
N LEU A 75 -28.01 -1.08 5.40
CA LEU A 75 -27.55 -2.28 6.12
C LEU A 75 -26.62 -1.96 7.30
N TRP A 76 -26.20 -0.70 7.46
CA TRP A 76 -25.20 -0.27 8.47
C TRP A 76 -25.58 -0.71 9.88
N ASP A 77 -26.75 -0.31 10.37
CA ASP A 77 -27.17 -0.58 11.75
C ASP A 77 -27.41 -2.08 11.98
N ALA A 78 -27.95 -2.78 10.98
CA ALA A 78 -28.17 -4.22 11.06
C ALA A 78 -26.86 -5.01 11.18
N LEU A 79 -25.84 -4.66 10.39
CA LEU A 79 -24.52 -5.30 10.47
C LEU A 79 -23.81 -4.99 11.78
N LYS A 80 -23.88 -3.76 12.28
CA LYS A 80 -23.29 -3.42 13.59
C LYS A 80 -23.91 -4.23 14.72
N LEU A 81 -25.23 -4.37 14.74
CA LEU A 81 -25.92 -5.18 15.76
C LEU A 81 -25.52 -6.66 15.74
N GLY A 82 -25.06 -7.16 14.59
CA GLY A 82 -24.57 -8.53 14.44
C GLY A 82 -23.10 -8.73 14.78
N CYS A 83 -22.33 -7.66 15.06
CA CYS A 83 -20.91 -7.76 15.37
C CYS A 83 -20.69 -8.16 16.83
N ASP A 84 -19.92 -9.23 17.05
CA ASP A 84 -19.53 -9.72 18.38
C ASP A 84 -18.24 -9.04 18.88
N THR A 85 -18.22 -7.70 18.89
CA THR A 85 -17.14 -6.92 19.50
C THR A 85 -17.64 -5.55 19.94
N ASP A 86 -17.17 -5.08 21.09
CA ASP A 86 -17.41 -3.72 21.58
C ASP A 86 -16.43 -2.69 20.99
N LYS A 87 -15.38 -3.13 20.28
CA LYS A 87 -14.37 -2.26 19.67
C LYS A 87 -14.74 -1.98 18.22
N MET A 88 -15.56 -0.94 18.02
CA MET A 88 -15.97 -0.49 16.69
C MET A 88 -15.41 0.89 16.36
N PHE A 89 -14.89 1.03 15.14
CA PHE A 89 -14.52 2.32 14.55
C PHE A 89 -15.50 2.65 13.43
N GLU A 90 -16.14 3.80 13.52
CA GLU A 90 -17.18 4.23 12.58
C GLU A 90 -16.75 5.51 11.87
N ILE A 91 -16.50 5.41 10.56
CA ILE A 91 -16.27 6.57 9.69
C ILE A 91 -17.52 6.75 8.85
N ARG A 92 -18.38 7.69 9.26
CA ARG A 92 -19.65 8.00 8.58
C ARG A 92 -19.91 9.49 8.61
N LYS A 93 -20.33 10.05 7.47
CA LYS A 93 -20.72 11.44 7.29
C LYS A 93 -22.13 11.53 6.73
N ASP A 94 -22.72 12.71 6.84
CA ASP A 94 -24.04 12.97 6.28
C ASP A 94 -24.03 12.80 4.75
N GLY A 95 -25.01 12.04 4.24
CA GLY A 95 -25.15 11.78 2.82
C GLY A 95 -24.31 10.61 2.29
N ASP A 96 -23.59 9.86 3.13
CA ASP A 96 -22.99 8.61 2.69
C ASP A 96 -24.06 7.60 2.25
N THR A 97 -23.76 6.84 1.21
CA THR A 97 -24.72 5.94 0.55
C THR A 97 -24.29 4.49 0.63
N HIS A 98 -23.00 4.23 0.77
CA HIS A 98 -22.44 2.88 0.81
C HIS A 98 -21.42 2.78 1.95
N PHE A 99 -21.11 1.57 2.38
CA PHE A 99 -20.06 1.32 3.35
C PHE A 99 -19.40 -0.03 3.15
N ILE A 100 -18.23 -0.18 3.77
CA ILE A 100 -17.55 -1.46 3.96
C ILE A 100 -17.42 -1.75 5.44
N ALA A 101 -17.36 -3.03 5.80
CA ALA A 101 -17.06 -3.49 7.15
C ALA A 101 -15.86 -4.44 7.10
N GLN A 102 -14.84 -4.18 7.91
CA GLN A 102 -13.61 -4.97 7.97
C GLN A 102 -13.26 -5.29 9.41
N GLY A 103 -13.02 -6.57 9.70
CA GLY A 103 -12.53 -7.03 10.99
C GLY A 103 -11.02 -7.17 10.98
N PHE A 104 -10.37 -6.76 12.07
CA PHE A 104 -8.96 -7.03 12.30
C PHE A 104 -8.70 -7.23 13.79
N GLN A 105 -8.10 -8.38 14.13
CA GLN A 105 -7.89 -8.81 15.50
C GLN A 105 -9.20 -8.77 16.30
N ASP A 106 -9.32 -7.85 17.26
CA ASP A 106 -10.45 -7.74 18.18
C ASP A 106 -11.36 -6.55 17.90
N TYR A 107 -11.16 -5.83 16.78
CA TYR A 107 -11.97 -4.68 16.41
C TYR A 107 -12.60 -4.80 15.02
N MET A 108 -13.73 -4.11 14.85
CA MET A 108 -14.41 -3.92 13.57
C MET A 108 -14.27 -2.47 13.13
N THR A 109 -14.05 -2.26 11.84
CA THR A 109 -14.00 -0.94 11.22
C THR A 109 -15.08 -0.86 10.17
N PHE A 110 -15.91 0.18 10.26
CA PHE A 110 -16.92 0.53 9.29
C PHE A 110 -16.52 1.84 8.62
N ILE A 111 -16.40 1.84 7.29
CA ILE A 111 -16.05 3.02 6.51
C ILE A 111 -17.15 3.26 5.49
N ALA A 112 -17.85 4.38 5.62
CA ALA A 112 -18.86 4.83 4.69
C ALA A 112 -18.30 5.86 3.71
N TYR A 113 -18.93 5.93 2.54
CA TYR A 113 -18.66 6.93 1.52
C TYR A 113 -19.92 7.20 0.69
N ASN A 114 -19.92 8.36 0.01
CA ASN A 114 -20.96 8.69 -0.96
C ASN A 114 -20.58 8.19 -2.37
N SER A 115 -21.48 7.43 -2.99
CA SER A 115 -21.27 6.80 -4.31
C SER A 115 -21.03 7.78 -5.45
N ILE A 116 -21.36 9.07 -5.31
CA ILE A 116 -20.97 10.10 -6.30
C ILE A 116 -19.44 10.17 -6.49
N HIS A 117 -18.68 9.78 -5.48
CA HIS A 117 -17.21 9.74 -5.51
C HIS A 117 -16.64 8.35 -5.77
N GLN A 118 -17.47 7.35 -6.11
CA GLN A 118 -17.02 5.96 -6.30
C GLN A 118 -15.93 5.82 -7.36
N ASN A 119 -15.94 6.65 -8.41
CA ASN A 119 -14.91 6.62 -9.45
C ASN A 119 -13.51 7.01 -8.96
N ASN A 120 -13.41 7.66 -7.79
CA ASN A 120 -12.14 7.94 -7.15
C ASN A 120 -11.66 6.79 -6.26
N ILE A 121 -12.50 5.79 -5.98
CA ILE A 121 -12.18 4.67 -5.11
C ILE A 121 -11.91 3.45 -6.01
N ILE A 122 -10.63 3.15 -6.19
CA ILE A 122 -10.16 2.04 -7.00
C ILE A 122 -10.11 0.78 -6.13
N MET A 123 -11.20 0.02 -6.16
CA MET A 123 -11.31 -1.29 -5.52
C MET A 123 -10.78 -2.34 -6.50
N TYR A 124 -9.51 -2.70 -6.38
CA TYR A 124 -8.90 -3.65 -7.31
C TYR A 124 -8.98 -5.08 -6.77
N GLU A 125 -9.29 -6.00 -7.68
CA GLU A 125 -9.44 -7.42 -7.37
C GLU A 125 -8.59 -8.26 -8.33
N PHE A 126 -7.31 -8.36 -8.00
CA PHE A 126 -6.40 -9.27 -8.68
C PHE A 126 -6.05 -10.39 -7.70
N PRO A 127 -6.54 -11.63 -7.90
CA PRO A 127 -6.32 -12.72 -6.97
C PRO A 127 -4.85 -12.93 -6.61
N LYS A 128 -3.93 -12.79 -7.57
CA LYS A 128 -2.47 -12.90 -7.37
C LYS A 128 -1.84 -11.77 -6.57
N LEU A 129 -2.54 -10.63 -6.39
CA LEU A 129 -2.04 -9.49 -5.63
C LEU A 129 -2.58 -9.44 -4.19
N LYS A 130 -3.33 -10.47 -3.77
CA LYS A 130 -3.77 -10.61 -2.37
C LYS A 130 -2.55 -10.79 -1.45
N ASN A 131 -2.69 -10.29 -0.22
CA ASN A 131 -1.71 -10.40 0.87
C ASN A 131 -0.34 -9.73 0.60
N LEU A 132 -0.25 -8.84 -0.37
CA LEU A 132 0.96 -8.06 -0.65
C LEU A 132 1.06 -6.82 0.25
N PHE A 133 2.29 -6.42 0.62
CA PHE A 133 2.55 -5.11 1.20
C PHE A 133 2.20 -4.01 0.20
N GLY A 134 1.79 -2.82 0.68
CA GLY A 134 1.31 -1.75 -0.20
C GLY A 134 2.21 -1.43 -1.38
N GLY A 135 3.52 -1.29 -1.15
CA GLY A 135 4.49 -1.08 -2.23
C GLY A 135 4.49 -2.18 -3.31
N MET A 136 4.36 -3.44 -2.88
CA MET A 136 4.31 -4.61 -3.77
C MET A 136 2.95 -4.71 -4.47
N SER A 137 1.86 -4.37 -3.78
CA SER A 137 0.54 -4.27 -4.38
C SER A 137 0.52 -3.25 -5.53
N ALA A 138 1.11 -2.08 -5.34
CA ALA A 138 1.18 -1.07 -6.39
C ALA A 138 2.06 -1.49 -7.57
N LEU A 139 3.21 -2.13 -7.33
CA LEU A 139 4.05 -2.67 -8.40
C LEU A 139 3.29 -3.72 -9.22
N GLY A 140 2.63 -4.67 -8.57
CA GLY A 140 1.81 -5.68 -9.24
C GLY A 140 0.63 -5.05 -9.98
N TYR A 141 -0.05 -4.07 -9.39
CA TYR A 141 -1.15 -3.36 -10.02
C TYR A 141 -0.70 -2.56 -11.25
N ALA A 142 0.46 -1.91 -11.18
CA ALA A 142 1.06 -1.22 -12.33
C ALA A 142 1.34 -2.20 -13.48
N ALA A 143 1.90 -3.37 -13.18
CA ALA A 143 2.13 -4.40 -14.18
C ALA A 143 0.80 -4.88 -14.83
N GLU A 144 -0.25 -5.10 -14.04
CA GLU A 144 -1.59 -5.47 -14.53
C GLU A 144 -2.23 -4.36 -15.39
N LYS A 145 -1.90 -3.10 -15.13
CA LYS A 145 -2.32 -1.96 -15.95
C LYS A 145 -1.47 -1.74 -17.20
N GLY A 146 -0.43 -2.56 -17.41
CA GLY A 146 0.41 -2.53 -18.61
C GLY A 146 1.55 -1.51 -18.55
N TYR A 147 1.86 -0.95 -17.38
CA TYR A 147 3.08 -0.15 -17.22
C TYR A 147 4.30 -1.05 -17.42
N ARG A 148 5.27 -0.57 -18.22
CA ARG A 148 6.50 -1.30 -18.52
C ARG A 148 7.69 -0.78 -17.75
N ASP A 149 7.85 0.54 -17.67
CA ASP A 149 8.99 1.15 -16.97
C ASP A 149 8.50 1.79 -15.67
N ILE A 150 8.95 1.23 -14.54
CA ILE A 150 8.49 1.61 -13.20
C ILE A 150 9.71 1.96 -12.34
N CYS A 151 9.70 3.15 -11.75
CA CYS A 151 10.74 3.62 -10.85
C CYS A 151 10.25 3.58 -9.40
N LEU A 152 11.06 3.02 -8.51
CA LEU A 152 10.83 2.93 -7.08
C LEU A 152 11.67 4.00 -6.36
N ILE A 153 11.03 4.80 -5.52
CA ILE A 153 11.66 5.78 -4.62
C ILE A 153 11.21 5.50 -3.19
N GLY A 154 12.13 5.45 -2.21
CA GLY A 154 11.76 5.18 -0.81
C GLY A 154 11.36 3.73 -0.52
N PHE A 155 11.93 2.77 -1.26
CA PHE A 155 11.75 1.31 -1.09
C PHE A 155 12.96 0.67 -0.39
N ASP A 156 13.36 1.23 0.75
CA ASP A 156 14.67 0.99 1.36
C ASP A 156 14.85 -0.46 1.86
N ALA A 157 13.75 -1.13 2.20
CA ALA A 157 13.73 -2.54 2.58
C ALA A 157 14.22 -3.46 1.46
N LEU A 158 14.04 -3.08 0.19
CA LEU A 158 14.47 -3.90 -0.95
C LEU A 158 15.97 -3.79 -1.24
N ILE A 159 16.62 -2.72 -0.75
CA ILE A 159 17.93 -2.30 -1.26
C ILE A 159 18.97 -2.32 -0.17
N ASP A 160 18.70 -1.60 0.91
CA ASP A 160 19.60 -1.52 2.05
C ASP A 160 19.11 -2.41 3.20
N SER A 161 18.06 -3.22 2.97
CA SER A 161 17.39 -4.04 3.99
C SER A 161 16.96 -3.21 5.20
N ASP A 162 16.58 -1.96 4.96
CA ASP A 162 16.10 -1.02 5.97
C ASP A 162 14.56 -0.93 5.93
N PRO A 163 13.85 -1.51 6.91
CA PRO A 163 12.40 -1.43 6.98
C PRO A 163 11.91 -0.13 7.62
N SER A 164 12.79 0.82 7.93
CA SER A 164 12.39 2.07 8.54
C SER A 164 11.37 2.82 7.69
N ASN A 165 10.43 3.48 8.39
CA ASN A 165 9.41 4.30 7.79
C ASN A 165 9.49 5.72 8.36
N ILE A 166 9.36 6.73 7.49
CA ILE A 166 9.43 8.13 7.90
C ILE A 166 8.32 8.58 8.88
N TYR A 167 7.24 7.81 8.99
CA TYR A 167 6.13 8.08 9.92
C TYR A 167 6.25 7.31 11.25
N GLU A 168 7.33 6.55 11.49
CA GLU A 168 7.59 5.92 12.79
C GLU A 168 7.53 6.97 13.92
N GLY A 169 6.82 6.65 15.01
CA GLY A 169 6.66 7.55 16.16
C GLY A 169 5.85 8.83 15.91
N SER A 170 5.21 8.97 14.76
CA SER A 170 4.34 10.12 14.47
C SER A 170 2.95 10.03 15.13
N GLY A 171 2.54 8.82 15.56
CA GLY A 171 1.18 8.52 15.97
C GLY A 171 0.17 8.42 14.81
N LEU A 172 0.57 8.71 13.57
CA LEU A 172 -0.28 8.55 12.39
C LEU A 172 -0.59 7.07 12.15
N PHE A 173 -1.85 6.75 11.85
CA PHE A 173 -2.33 5.40 11.49
C PHE A 173 -1.90 4.27 12.43
N TYR A 174 -1.62 4.56 13.70
CA TYR A 174 -1.02 3.62 14.66
C TYR A 174 0.35 3.06 14.22
N TYR A 175 1.13 3.83 13.45
CA TYR A 175 2.53 3.52 13.23
C TYR A 175 3.24 3.36 14.57
N LEU A 176 3.99 2.26 14.70
CA LEU A 176 4.75 1.97 15.90
C LEU A 176 5.82 3.05 16.12
N ASP A 177 6.10 3.35 17.39
CA ASP A 177 7.21 4.23 17.76
C ASP A 177 8.55 3.68 17.27
N LYS A 178 8.68 2.35 17.29
CA LYS A 178 9.82 1.63 16.72
C LYS A 178 9.46 0.17 16.50
N TYR A 179 9.77 -0.37 15.32
CA TYR A 179 9.67 -1.80 15.07
C TYR A 179 10.73 -2.59 15.85
N THR A 180 10.36 -3.75 16.40
CA THR A 180 11.33 -4.70 17.00
C THR A 180 12.24 -5.28 15.91
N GLU A 181 13.43 -5.77 16.28
CA GLU A 181 14.34 -6.40 15.30
C GLU A 181 13.67 -7.57 14.56
N GLU A 182 12.83 -8.33 15.26
CA GLU A 182 12.07 -9.43 14.66
C GLU A 182 11.04 -8.92 13.64
N SER A 183 10.23 -7.91 13.99
CA SER A 183 9.28 -7.30 13.06
C SER A 183 9.99 -6.67 11.87
N ARG A 184 11.13 -6.02 12.09
CA ARG A 184 11.98 -5.45 11.04
C ARG A 184 12.44 -6.53 10.06
N ARG A 185 12.97 -7.63 10.56
CA ARG A 185 13.41 -8.77 9.73
C ARG A 185 12.24 -9.38 8.94
N HIS A 186 11.09 -9.57 9.57
CA HIS A 186 9.90 -10.08 8.89
C HIS A 186 9.45 -9.13 7.77
N ILE A 187 9.35 -7.82 8.03
CA ILE A 187 8.96 -6.82 7.04
C ILE A 187 9.91 -6.81 5.83
N VAL A 188 11.23 -6.87 6.07
CA VAL A 188 12.22 -6.91 4.99
C VAL A 188 12.09 -8.19 4.18
N ASN A 189 12.14 -9.34 4.84
CA ASN A 189 12.14 -10.64 4.16
C ASN A 189 10.87 -10.83 3.34
N THR A 190 9.71 -10.47 3.89
CA THR A 190 8.42 -10.59 3.19
C THR A 190 8.34 -9.66 1.98
N GLN A 191 8.76 -8.39 2.11
CA GLN A 191 8.77 -7.48 0.95
C GLN A 191 9.74 -7.95 -0.15
N GLN A 192 10.91 -8.45 0.22
CA GLN A 192 11.89 -9.00 -0.73
C GLN A 192 11.37 -10.25 -1.44
N ALA A 193 10.71 -11.16 -0.72
CA ALA A 193 10.07 -12.35 -1.26
C ALA A 193 8.96 -12.00 -2.26
N GLN A 194 8.06 -11.09 -1.87
CA GLN A 194 6.99 -10.57 -2.72
C GLN A 194 7.55 -9.89 -3.98
N PHE A 195 8.59 -9.06 -3.83
CA PHE A 195 9.23 -8.39 -4.95
C PHE A 195 9.81 -9.39 -5.96
N LYS A 196 10.54 -10.40 -5.48
CA LYS A 196 11.05 -11.50 -6.33
C LYS A 196 9.91 -12.23 -7.05
N ALA A 197 8.83 -12.56 -6.36
CA ALA A 197 7.69 -13.25 -6.95
C ALA A 197 7.03 -12.41 -8.06
N LEU A 198 6.89 -11.10 -7.85
CA LEU A 198 6.36 -10.18 -8.86
C LEU A 198 7.27 -10.07 -10.09
N LEU A 199 8.60 -9.95 -9.91
CA LEU A 199 9.53 -9.89 -11.05
C LEU A 199 9.57 -11.20 -11.86
N LYS A 200 9.40 -12.34 -11.19
CA LYS A 200 9.30 -13.66 -11.83
C LYS A 200 8.01 -13.81 -12.66
N GLU A 201 6.89 -13.30 -12.14
CA GLU A 201 5.59 -13.31 -12.81
C GLU A 201 5.54 -12.32 -13.99
N TYR A 202 5.98 -11.09 -13.77
CA TYR A 202 5.86 -9.99 -14.72
C TYR A 202 7.19 -9.72 -15.44
N ILE A 203 7.67 -10.69 -16.21
CA ILE A 203 8.96 -10.62 -16.91
C ILE A 203 9.14 -9.45 -17.90
N ASN A 204 8.04 -8.78 -18.27
CA ASN A 204 8.02 -7.70 -19.26
C ASN A 204 8.12 -6.29 -18.66
N ILE A 205 8.23 -6.16 -17.34
CA ILE A 205 8.44 -4.86 -16.69
C ILE A 205 9.93 -4.63 -16.42
N ASN A 206 10.38 -3.40 -16.63
CA ASN A 206 11.65 -2.89 -16.17
C ASN A 206 11.40 -2.13 -14.87
N VAL A 207 12.06 -2.57 -13.79
CA VAL A 207 12.03 -1.87 -12.51
C VAL A 207 13.35 -1.14 -12.32
N PHE A 208 13.25 0.13 -11.94
CA PHE A 208 14.38 0.99 -11.61
C PHE A 208 14.28 1.41 -10.15
N TYR A 209 15.41 1.61 -9.49
CA TYR A 209 15.46 2.33 -8.23
C TYR A 209 16.13 3.69 -8.42
N PHE A 210 15.61 4.70 -7.72
CA PHE A 210 16.27 5.98 -7.60
C PHE A 210 16.77 6.17 -6.17
N LYS A 211 18.09 6.11 -5.98
CA LYS A 211 18.72 6.25 -4.66
C LYS A 211 18.93 7.71 -4.28
N ASN A 212 19.47 8.50 -5.20
CA ASN A 212 19.69 9.94 -5.06
C ASN A 212 20.11 10.54 -6.43
N PRO A 213 20.11 11.87 -6.58
CA PRO A 213 20.46 12.52 -7.84
C PRO A 213 21.88 12.24 -8.37
N LEU A 214 22.84 11.87 -7.50
CA LEU A 214 24.22 11.58 -7.92
C LEU A 214 24.38 10.17 -8.51
N VAL A 215 23.61 9.21 -7.99
CA VAL A 215 23.59 7.81 -8.46
C VAL A 215 22.65 7.65 -9.66
N GLY A 216 21.55 8.42 -9.70
CA GLY A 216 20.57 8.36 -10.78
C GLY A 216 19.69 7.11 -10.70
N LEU A 217 19.14 6.71 -11.85
CA LEU A 217 18.31 5.51 -11.99
C LEU A 217 19.18 4.27 -12.16
N GLU A 218 19.02 3.30 -11.27
CA GLU A 218 19.64 1.98 -11.37
C GLU A 218 18.59 0.95 -11.77
N LYS A 219 18.81 0.24 -12.88
CA LYS A 219 17.91 -0.83 -13.31
C LYS A 219 18.13 -2.06 -12.44
N ILE A 220 17.04 -2.64 -11.94
CA ILE A 220 17.07 -3.88 -11.18
C ILE A 220 17.08 -5.06 -12.16
N GLU A 221 18.12 -5.89 -12.06
CA GLU A 221 18.21 -7.16 -12.78
C GLU A 221 17.78 -8.30 -11.86
N TYR A 222 16.68 -8.99 -12.20
CA TYR A 222 16.11 -10.04 -11.34
C TYR A 222 17.15 -11.09 -10.90
N ASN A 223 18.01 -11.52 -11.83
CA ASN A 223 19.03 -12.54 -11.57
C ASN A 223 20.20 -12.06 -10.71
N SER A 224 20.32 -10.76 -10.44
CA SER A 224 21.35 -10.21 -9.54
C SER A 224 20.84 -9.94 -8.13
N LEU A 225 19.57 -10.24 -7.82
CA LEU A 225 18.98 -10.02 -6.50
C LEU A 225 19.42 -11.08 -5.49
N SER A 226 20.39 -10.75 -4.64
CA SER A 226 20.87 -11.62 -3.56
C SER A 226 20.02 -11.53 -2.28
N TYR A 227 18.71 -11.83 -2.36
CA TYR A 227 17.88 -12.02 -1.15
C TYR A 227 17.98 -13.46 -0.69
N GLU A 228 19.15 -13.87 -0.20
CA GLU A 228 19.45 -15.27 0.17
C GLU A 228 18.63 -15.78 1.36
N ASN A 229 18.09 -14.87 2.18
CA ASN A 229 17.32 -15.19 3.38
C ASN A 229 15.80 -15.03 3.19
N SER A 230 15.33 -14.64 2.00
CA SER A 230 13.89 -14.51 1.72
C SER A 230 13.33 -15.86 1.27
N GLU A 231 12.40 -16.40 2.04
CA GLU A 231 11.57 -17.54 1.64
C GLU A 231 10.78 -17.26 0.35
N GLU A 232 10.38 -18.28 -0.40
CA GLU A 232 9.56 -18.09 -1.61
C GLU A 232 8.16 -17.59 -1.24
N TRP A 233 7.70 -16.56 -1.96
CA TRP A 233 6.34 -16.05 -1.88
C TRP A 233 5.51 -16.58 -3.05
N ILE A 234 4.38 -17.21 -2.74
CA ILE A 234 3.41 -17.66 -3.74
C ILE A 234 2.35 -16.57 -3.90
N LEU A 235 2.31 -15.94 -5.08
CA LEU A 235 1.38 -14.85 -5.37
C LEU A 235 -0.08 -15.25 -5.12
N GLY A 236 -0.82 -14.38 -4.42
CA GLY A 236 -2.21 -14.60 -4.02
C GLY A 236 -2.42 -15.55 -2.85
N GLN A 237 -1.34 -16.14 -2.32
CA GLN A 237 -1.38 -17.07 -1.21
C GLN A 237 -0.61 -16.48 -0.01
N GLY A 238 0.72 -16.59 0.00
CA GLY A 238 1.55 -16.21 1.14
C GLY A 238 2.97 -16.76 1.05
N LEU A 239 3.60 -16.96 2.20
CA LEU A 239 4.90 -17.62 2.29
C LEU A 239 4.74 -19.13 2.06
N GLU A 240 5.65 -19.76 1.33
CA GLU A 240 5.56 -21.19 0.97
C GLU A 240 5.41 -22.13 2.19
N SER A 241 6.10 -21.82 3.29
CA SER A 241 6.08 -22.58 4.55
C SER A 241 4.73 -22.56 5.25
N GLU A 242 3.88 -21.57 4.97
CA GLU A 242 2.51 -21.51 5.52
C GLU A 242 1.59 -22.57 4.88
N TYR A 243 2.00 -23.19 3.77
CA TYR A 243 1.21 -24.16 3.02
C TYR A 243 1.79 -25.58 2.99
N ASN A 244 3.08 -25.73 3.33
CA ASN A 244 3.78 -27.02 3.37
C ASN A 244 3.94 -27.58 4.80
N ALA A 245 3.17 -27.08 5.78
CA ALA A 245 3.18 -27.50 7.19
C ALA A 245 2.10 -28.55 7.52
#